data_AF-A0A849ZCN1-F1
#
_entry.id   AF-A0A849ZCN1-F1
#
_cell.length_a   1.000
_cell.length_b   1.000
_cell.length_c   1.000
_cell.angle_alpha   90.00
_cell.angle_beta   90.00
_cell.angle_gamma   90.00
#
_symmetry.space_group_name_H-M   'P 1'
#
loop_
_entity.id
_entity.type
_entity.pdbx_description
1 polymer ?
#
loop_
_entity_poly.entity_id
_entity_poly.type
_entity_poly.pdbx_seq_one_letter_code
_entity_poly.pdbx_strand_id
1 'polypeptide(L)'
;MTSESRDKLEAQIRRLVLRGDIEAATTNALRGYGGEIYGFLLAFHRREDDAADVFSIFSERVWKGIATFDWASSFRTWAYTIARNASLTYRSNATKRAKRFEPLPEGSIIEEIAEEIRSQTRSYLKTELKEQVARLRESLS
;
A
#
# COMPACT_ATOMS: atom_id res chain seq x y z
N MET A 1 18.07 -8.37 4.78
CA MET A 1 18.47 -8.65 3.38
C MET A 1 19.92 -8.23 3.21
N THR A 2 20.80 -9.08 2.65
CA THR A 2 22.23 -8.76 2.46
C THR A 2 22.45 -7.81 1.28
N SER A 3 23.64 -7.21 1.16
CA SER A 3 23.93 -6.29 0.04
C SER A 3 23.87 -6.99 -1.31
N GLU A 4 24.50 -8.15 -1.45
CA GLU A 4 24.49 -8.92 -2.70
C GLU A 4 23.08 -9.32 -3.16
N SER A 5 22.20 -9.68 -2.22
CA SER A 5 20.80 -10.00 -2.55
C SER A 5 20.05 -8.78 -3.06
N ARG A 6 20.35 -7.57 -2.55
CA ARG A 6 19.75 -6.32 -3.04
C ARG A 6 20.22 -6.00 -4.45
N ASP A 7 21.52 -6.12 -4.71
CA ASP A 7 22.08 -5.80 -6.02
C ASP A 7 21.50 -6.71 -7.11
N LYS A 8 21.33 -8.01 -6.80
CA LYS A 8 20.64 -8.96 -7.69
C LYS A 8 19.18 -8.59 -7.94
N LEU A 9 18.46 -8.20 -6.89
CA LEU A 9 17.07 -7.76 -7.00
C LEU A 9 16.94 -6.49 -7.84
N GLU A 10 17.79 -5.48 -7.60
CA GLU A 10 17.77 -4.24 -8.39
C GLU A 10 18.08 -4.50 -9.86
N ALA A 11 19.07 -5.35 -10.16
CA ALA A 11 19.38 -5.76 -11.53
C ALA A 11 18.20 -6.48 -12.21
N GLN A 12 17.47 -7.33 -11.46
CA GLN A 12 16.28 -8.00 -11.96
C GLN A 12 15.14 -7.02 -12.26
N ILE A 13 14.86 -6.09 -11.34
CA ILE A 13 13.83 -5.05 -11.54
C ILE A 13 14.18 -4.22 -12.78
N ARG A 14 15.44 -3.77 -12.90
CA ARG A 14 15.91 -2.99 -14.05
C ARG A 14 15.73 -3.74 -15.36
N ARG A 15 16.06 -5.03 -15.40
CA ARG A 15 15.88 -5.87 -16.59
C ARG A 15 14.41 -5.95 -17.02
N LEU A 16 13.49 -6.08 -16.06
CA LEU A 16 12.05 -6.13 -16.34
C LEU A 16 11.55 -4.79 -16.90
N VAL A 17 11.97 -3.68 -16.31
CA VAL A 17 11.67 -2.33 -16.83
C VAL A 17 12.15 -2.15 -18.27
N LEU A 18 13.39 -2.56 -18.56
CA LEU A 18 13.96 -2.46 -19.92
C LEU A 18 13.21 -3.31 -20.96
N ARG A 19 12.49 -4.36 -20.52
CA ARG A 19 11.64 -5.20 -21.38
C ARG A 19 10.21 -4.67 -21.51
N GLY A 20 9.87 -3.58 -20.84
CA GLY A 20 8.51 -3.05 -20.77
C GLY A 20 7.57 -3.80 -19.83
N ASP A 21 8.09 -4.79 -19.07
CA ASP A 21 7.28 -5.58 -18.13
C ASP A 21 7.18 -4.86 -16.77
N ILE A 22 6.38 -3.78 -16.77
CA ILE A 22 6.20 -2.90 -15.61
C ILE A 22 5.48 -3.62 -14.46
N GLU A 23 4.60 -4.56 -14.79
CA GLU A 23 3.88 -5.35 -13.79
C GLU A 23 4.81 -6.26 -13.00
N ALA A 24 5.63 -7.04 -13.69
CA ALA A 24 6.60 -7.89 -13.02
C ALA A 24 7.66 -7.05 -12.30
N ALA A 25 8.13 -5.94 -12.89
CA ALA A 25 9.08 -5.05 -12.25
C ALA A 25 8.56 -4.52 -10.91
N THR A 26 7.33 -3.99 -10.91
CA THR A 26 6.69 -3.46 -9.70
C THR A 26 6.43 -4.56 -8.68
N THR A 27 5.97 -5.73 -9.12
CA THR A 27 5.75 -6.88 -8.24
C THR A 27 7.04 -7.31 -7.53
N ASN A 28 8.16 -7.39 -8.24
CA ASN A 28 9.45 -7.74 -7.65
C ASN A 28 9.94 -6.65 -6.68
N ALA A 29 9.79 -5.38 -7.06
CA ALA A 29 10.11 -4.26 -6.19
C ALA A 29 9.32 -4.27 -4.88
N LEU A 30 8.00 -4.43 -4.95
CA LEU A 30 7.14 -4.43 -3.76
C LEU A 30 7.35 -5.68 -2.90
N ARG A 31 7.57 -6.85 -3.48
CA ARG A 31 7.90 -8.06 -2.69
C ARG A 31 9.24 -7.94 -1.98
N GLY A 32 10.24 -7.36 -2.63
CA GLY A 32 11.60 -7.25 -2.06
C GLY A 32 11.77 -6.11 -1.06
N TYR A 33 11.17 -4.95 -1.31
CA TYR A 33 11.33 -3.75 -0.48
C TYR A 33 10.10 -3.41 0.36
N GLY A 34 8.94 -3.98 0.07
CA GLY A 34 7.66 -3.61 0.69
C GLY A 34 7.69 -3.77 2.21
N GLY A 35 8.19 -4.89 2.73
CA GLY A 35 8.27 -5.10 4.19
C GLY A 35 9.17 -4.08 4.89
N GLU A 36 10.30 -3.74 4.29
CA GLU A 36 11.22 -2.72 4.82
C GLU A 36 10.59 -1.32 4.81
N ILE A 37 9.94 -0.94 3.70
CA ILE A 37 9.26 0.35 3.57
C ILE A 37 8.05 0.41 4.51
N TYR A 38 7.26 -0.66 4.62
CA TYR A 38 6.12 -0.72 5.51
C TYR A 38 6.53 -0.57 6.98
N GLY A 39 7.61 -1.23 7.41
CA GLY A 39 8.16 -1.05 8.75
C GLY A 39 8.57 0.40 9.03
N PHE A 40 9.19 1.07 8.04
CA PHE A 40 9.48 2.50 8.13
C PHE A 40 8.21 3.35 8.26
N LEU A 41 7.17 3.09 7.45
CA LEU A 41 5.90 3.82 7.49
C LEU A 41 5.19 3.65 8.83
N LEU A 42 5.18 2.43 9.38
CA LEU A 42 4.61 2.13 10.68
C LEU A 42 5.31 2.92 11.79
N ALA A 43 6.65 2.97 11.79
CA ALA A 43 7.41 3.79 12.72
C ALA A 43 7.14 5.30 12.54
N PHE A 44 6.92 5.75 11.30
CA PHE A 44 6.71 7.16 10.99
C PHE A 44 5.32 7.67 11.38
N HIS A 45 4.25 6.88 11.19
CA HIS A 45 2.86 7.27 11.47
C HIS A 45 2.32 6.75 12.80
N ARG A 46 2.93 5.74 13.41
CA ARG A 46 2.55 5.11 14.70
C ARG A 46 1.17 4.42 14.74
N ARG A 47 0.37 4.55 13.68
CA ARG A 47 -0.92 3.89 13.48
C ARG A 47 -0.82 2.96 12.28
N GLU A 48 -1.34 1.75 12.43
CA GLU A 48 -1.30 0.75 11.37
C GLU A 48 -2.16 1.15 10.16
N ASP A 49 -3.37 1.67 10.40
CA ASP A 49 -4.27 2.13 9.35
C ASP A 49 -3.62 3.22 8.47
N ASP A 50 -3.05 4.25 9.10
CA ASP A 50 -2.36 5.34 8.42
C ASP A 50 -1.15 4.81 7.61
N ALA A 51 -0.41 3.85 8.16
CA ALA A 51 0.73 3.23 7.46
C ALA A 51 0.27 2.42 6.25
N ALA A 52 -0.84 1.68 6.34
CA ALA A 52 -1.44 0.92 5.25
C ALA A 52 -1.96 1.83 4.11
N ASP A 53 -2.63 2.92 4.47
CA ASP A 53 -3.06 3.94 3.50
C ASP A 53 -1.86 4.52 2.74
N VAL A 54 -0.82 4.91 3.47
CA VAL A 54 0.38 5.52 2.88
C VAL A 54 1.16 4.49 2.05
N PHE A 55 1.19 3.22 2.46
CA PHE A 55 1.81 2.15 1.69
C PHE A 55 1.11 1.92 0.36
N SER A 56 -0.21 2.08 0.31
CA SER A 56 -1.00 2.03 -0.93
C SER A 56 -0.61 3.19 -1.87
N ILE A 57 -0.52 4.41 -1.35
CA ILE A 57 -0.08 5.59 -2.13
C ILE A 57 1.37 5.41 -2.61
N PHE A 58 2.25 4.88 -1.77
CA PHE A 58 3.62 4.55 -2.13
C PHE A 58 3.66 3.54 -3.28
N SER A 59 2.90 2.45 -3.19
CA SER A 59 2.86 1.38 -4.19
C SER A 59 2.36 1.90 -5.54
N GLU A 60 1.32 2.73 -5.53
CA GLU A 60 0.82 3.42 -6.73
C GLU A 60 1.89 4.32 -7.37
N ARG A 61 2.62 5.09 -6.55
CA ARG A 61 3.70 5.97 -7.04
C ARG A 61 4.89 5.18 -7.59
N VAL A 62 5.21 4.03 -6.99
CA VAL A 62 6.21 3.11 -7.55
C VAL A 62 5.75 2.62 -8.92
N TRP A 63 4.52 2.09 -9.03
CA TRP A 63 3.97 1.63 -10.32
C TRP A 63 4.06 2.69 -11.41
N LYS A 64 3.68 3.93 -11.10
CA LYS A 64 3.71 5.06 -12.05
C LYS A 64 5.12 5.56 -12.37
N GLY A 65 6.07 5.44 -11.44
CA GLY A 65 7.41 6.02 -11.54
C GLY A 65 8.50 5.04 -11.96
N ILE A 66 8.29 3.73 -11.83
CA ILE A 66 9.36 2.73 -12.03
C ILE A 66 9.84 2.66 -13.49
N ALA A 67 8.96 2.96 -14.45
CA ALA A 67 9.27 2.97 -15.87
C ALA A 67 10.23 4.12 -16.26
N THR A 68 10.14 5.26 -15.55
CA THR A 68 10.91 6.48 -15.82
C THR A 68 12.04 6.71 -14.81
N PHE A 69 12.21 5.79 -13.86
CA PHE A 69 13.32 5.83 -12.92
C PHE A 69 14.65 5.73 -13.66
N ASP A 70 15.52 6.72 -13.47
CA ASP A 70 16.77 6.90 -14.21
C ASP A 70 17.93 6.03 -13.73
N TRP A 71 17.77 5.34 -12.60
CA TRP A 71 18.79 4.51 -11.95
C TRP A 71 20.07 5.29 -11.56
N ALA A 72 19.97 6.60 -11.33
CA ALA A 72 21.08 7.43 -10.83
C ALA A 72 21.34 7.22 -9.32
N SER A 73 20.42 6.52 -8.63
CA SER A 73 20.57 6.06 -7.25
C SER A 73 20.11 4.61 -7.13
N SER A 74 20.33 3.98 -5.97
CA SER A 74 19.75 2.65 -5.72
C SER A 74 18.22 2.74 -5.67
N PHE A 75 17.55 1.68 -6.12
CA PHE A 75 16.09 1.59 -6.04
C PHE A 75 15.61 1.82 -4.60
N ARG A 76 16.33 1.26 -3.62
CA ARG A 76 16.04 1.48 -2.20
C ARG A 76 15.97 2.96 -1.84
N THR A 77 16.96 3.76 -2.25
CA THR A 77 17.02 5.20 -1.93
C THR A 77 15.84 5.95 -2.56
N TRP A 78 15.54 5.64 -3.82
CA TRP A 78 14.40 6.19 -4.53
C TRP A 78 13.07 5.81 -3.87
N ALA A 79 12.91 4.54 -3.46
CA ALA A 79 11.71 4.05 -2.78
C ALA A 79 11.47 4.77 -1.44
N TYR A 80 12.51 4.97 -0.62
CA TYR A 80 12.41 5.76 0.62
C TYR A 80 11.99 7.21 0.34
N THR A 81 12.49 7.80 -0.74
CA THR A 81 12.10 9.16 -1.16
C THR A 81 10.61 9.22 -1.50
N ILE A 82 10.11 8.25 -2.26
CA ILE A 82 8.67 8.15 -2.57
C ILE A 82 7.85 7.96 -1.29
N ALA A 83 8.25 7.04 -0.41
CA ALA A 83 7.54 6.74 0.83
C ALA A 83 7.47 7.97 1.75
N ARG A 84 8.57 8.72 1.87
CA ARG A 84 8.61 9.97 2.62
C ARG A 84 7.69 11.02 2.00
N ASN A 85 7.74 11.22 0.68
CA ASN A 85 6.89 12.19 -0.01
C ASN A 85 5.41 11.82 0.06
N ALA A 86 5.08 10.52 0.02
CA ALA A 86 3.72 10.01 0.23
C ALA A 86 3.24 10.34 1.65
N SER A 87 4.07 10.08 2.66
CA SER A 87 3.77 10.39 4.06
C SER A 87 3.52 11.89 4.30
N LEU A 88 4.34 12.77 3.70
CA LEU A 88 4.17 14.22 3.82
C LEU A 88 2.88 14.70 3.16
N THR A 89 2.55 14.13 1.99
CA THR A 89 1.29 14.43 1.29
C THR A 89 0.09 13.98 2.12
N TYR A 90 0.15 12.77 2.68
CA TYR A 90 -0.90 12.20 3.53
C TYR A 90 -1.16 13.08 4.76
N ARG A 91 -0.13 13.45 5.51
CA ARG A 91 -0.26 14.33 6.69
C ARG A 91 -0.83 15.70 6.34
N SER A 92 -0.41 16.30 5.23
CA SER A 92 -0.94 17.58 4.76
C SER A 92 -2.44 17.47 4.44
N ASN A 93 -2.86 16.39 3.77
CA ASN A 93 -4.25 16.14 3.45
C ASN A 93 -5.10 15.82 4.68
N ALA A 94 -4.59 15.03 5.63
CA ALA A 94 -5.25 14.75 6.90
C ALA A 94 -5.49 16.03 7.70
N THR A 95 -4.48 16.90 7.79
CA THR A 95 -4.60 18.21 8.46
C THR A 95 -5.65 19.09 7.78
N LYS A 96 -5.67 19.13 6.43
CA LYS A 96 -6.68 19.89 5.67
C LYS A 96 -8.09 19.34 5.86
N ARG A 97 -8.25 18.01 5.94
CA ARG A 97 -9.54 17.36 6.22
C ARG A 97 -10.02 17.69 7.63
N ALA A 98 -9.16 17.54 8.65
CA ALA A 98 -9.50 17.88 10.02
C ALA A 98 -9.90 19.36 10.20
N LYS A 99 -9.34 20.28 9.40
CA LYS A 99 -9.76 21.69 9.40
C LYS A 99 -11.08 21.96 8.67
N ARG A 100 -11.51 21.07 7.77
CA ARG A 100 -12.73 21.23 6.96
C ARG A 100 -13.93 20.50 7.53
N PHE A 101 -13.69 19.43 8.28
CA PHE A 101 -14.73 18.58 8.84
C PHE A 101 -14.71 18.68 10.35
N GLU A 102 -15.79 19.19 10.92
CA GLU A 102 -16.07 19.08 12.35
C GLU A 102 -16.46 17.61 12.63
N PRO A 103 -15.88 16.96 13.65
CA PRO A 103 -16.27 15.60 14.02
C PRO A 103 -17.78 15.55 14.28
N LEU A 104 -18.44 14.47 13.85
CA LEU A 104 -19.81 14.22 14.27
C LEU A 104 -19.83 14.07 15.80
N PRO A 105 -20.86 14.59 16.48
CA PRO A 105 -21.03 14.33 17.91
C PRO A 105 -21.07 12.82 18.18
N GLU A 106 -20.33 12.37 19.20
CA GLU A 106 -20.37 10.98 19.65
C GLU A 106 -21.81 10.58 19.96
N GLY A 107 -22.27 9.45 19.39
CA GLY A 107 -23.63 8.96 19.57
C GLY A 107 -24.67 9.66 18.71
N SER A 108 -24.25 10.40 17.68
CA SER A 108 -25.18 10.91 16.68
C SER A 108 -25.85 9.77 15.89
N ILE A 109 -27.09 9.99 15.45
CA ILE A 109 -27.83 9.01 14.64
C ILE A 109 -27.08 8.61 13.35
N ILE A 110 -26.26 9.52 12.82
CA ILE A 110 -25.45 9.26 11.63
C ILE A 110 -24.33 8.25 11.94
N GLU A 111 -23.75 8.29 13.13
CA GLU A 111 -22.71 7.36 13.56
C GLU A 111 -23.29 5.96 13.78
N GLU A 112 -24.47 5.86 14.39
CA GLU A 112 -25.20 4.60 14.59
C GLU A 112 -25.54 3.91 13.26
N ILE A 113 -26.09 4.67 12.30
CA ILE A 113 -26.40 4.16 10.95
C ILE A 113 -25.10 3.72 10.24
N ALA A 114 -24.02 4.48 10.38
CA ALA A 114 -22.75 4.13 9.75
C ALA A 114 -22.16 2.83 10.31
N GLU A 115 -22.22 2.61 11.62
CA GLU A 115 -21.81 1.36 12.26
C GLU A 115 -22.68 0.17 11.85
N GLU A 116 -24.00 0.37 11.74
CA GLU A 116 -24.91 -0.66 11.23
C GLU A 116 -24.52 -1.10 9.80
N ILE A 117 -24.32 -0.14 8.89
CA ILE A 117 -23.92 -0.41 7.50
C ILE A 117 -22.56 -1.12 7.44
N ARG A 118 -21.57 -0.69 8.24
CA ARG A 118 -20.24 -1.34 8.31
C ARG A 118 -20.36 -2.79 8.79
N SER A 119 -21.17 -3.04 9.81
CA SER A 119 -21.40 -4.37 10.35
C SER A 119 -22.03 -5.30 9.32
N GLN A 120 -23.08 -4.82 8.62
CA GLN A 120 -23.75 -5.56 7.54
C GLN A 120 -22.79 -5.89 6.38
N THR A 121 -22.00 -4.90 5.94
CA THR A 121 -21.01 -5.06 4.86
C THR A 121 -19.94 -6.10 5.20
N ARG A 122 -19.41 -6.05 6.43
CA ARG A 122 -18.38 -7.01 6.89
C ARG A 122 -18.94 -8.44 6.97
N SER A 123 -20.19 -8.60 7.39
CA SER A 123 -20.88 -9.90 7.43
C SER A 123 -21.07 -10.49 6.02
N TYR A 124 -21.50 -9.66 5.06
CA TYR A 124 -21.67 -10.05 3.66
C TYR A 124 -20.35 -10.48 3.02
N LEU A 125 -19.31 -9.65 3.10
CA LEU A 125 -17.97 -9.95 2.55
C LEU A 125 -17.37 -11.25 3.12
N LYS A 126 -17.58 -11.52 4.41
CA LYS A 126 -17.09 -12.75 5.06
C LYS A 126 -17.81 -13.99 4.53
N THR A 127 -19.11 -13.87 4.21
CA THR A 127 -19.91 -14.97 3.66
C THR A 127 -19.50 -15.25 2.22
N GLU A 128 -19.41 -14.21 1.41
CA GLU A 128 -19.04 -14.32 -0.01
C GLU A 128 -17.62 -14.89 -0.19
N LEU A 129 -16.65 -14.46 0.62
CA LEU A 129 -15.29 -15.01 0.58
C LEU A 129 -15.26 -16.50 0.98
N LYS A 130 -16.02 -16.89 2.01
CA LYS A 130 -16.11 -18.30 2.42
C LYS A 130 -16.66 -19.17 1.31
N GLU A 131 -17.70 -18.70 0.63
CA GLU A 131 -18.29 -19.41 -0.49
C GLU A 131 -17.35 -19.50 -1.69
N GLN A 132 -16.63 -18.42 -2.01
CA GLN A 132 -15.63 -18.43 -3.09
C GLN A 132 -14.49 -19.42 -2.80
N VAL A 133 -14.00 -19.47 -1.56
CA VAL A 133 -12.97 -20.44 -1.15
C VAL A 133 -13.49 -21.88 -1.21
N ALA A 134 -14.75 -22.12 -0.82
CA ALA A 134 -15.37 -23.44 -0.94
C ALA A 134 -15.48 -23.89 -2.42
N ARG A 135 -15.97 -23.00 -3.30
CA ARG A 135 -16.06 -23.24 -4.75
C ARG A 135 -14.69 -23.54 -5.38
N LEU A 136 -13.65 -22.79 -5.00
CA LEU A 136 -12.28 -23.02 -5.46
C LEU A 136 -11.76 -24.40 -5.05
N ARG A 137 -12.04 -24.84 -3.81
CA ARG A 137 -11.65 -26.17 -3.32
C ARG A 137 -12.33 -27.31 -4.08
N GLU A 138 -13.61 -27.17 -4.38
CA GLU A 138 -14.36 -28.15 -5.18
C GLU A 138 -13.83 -28.24 -6.62
N SER A 139 -13.40 -27.12 -7.22
CA SER A 139 -12.85 -27.10 -8.59
C SER A 139 -11.43 -27.66 -8.73
N LEU A 140 -10.73 -27.87 -7.60
CA LEU A 140 -9.36 -28.37 -7.53
C LEU A 140 -9.28 -29.82 -7.03
N SER A 141 -10.43 -30.45 -6.77
CA SER A 141 -10.57 -31.86 -6.40
C SER A 141 -11.10 -32.69 -7.56
#